data_AF-A0A7H0Y1T4-F1
#
_entry.id   AF-A0A7H0Y1T4-F1
#
_cell.length_a   1.000
_cell.length_b   1.000
_cell.length_c   1.000
_cell.angle_alpha   90.00
_cell.angle_beta   90.00
_cell.angle_gamma   90.00
#
_symmetry.space_group_name_H-M   'P 1'
#
loop_
_entity.id
_entity.type
_entity.pdbx_description
1 polymer ?
#
loop_
_entity_poly.entity_id
_entity_poly.type
_entity_poly.pdbx_seq_one_letter_code
_entity_poly.pdbx_strand_id
1 'polypeptide(L)' 'MTEQEADEFTTALSERYVEIQKYSSHNNELLNTWNDSIYTLPPDIKHNFEEKYNRLTRESSS' A
#
# COMPACT_ATOMS: atom_id res chain seq x y z
N MET A 1 10.70 -14.71 -3.35
CA MET A 1 10.31 -13.83 -4.46
C MET A 1 11.58 -13.37 -5.15
N THR A 2 11.53 -13.30 -6.46
CA THR A 2 12.50 -12.53 -7.26
C THR A 2 12.28 -11.03 -7.04
N GLU A 3 13.26 -10.22 -7.43
CA GLU A 3 13.13 -8.76 -7.36
C GLU A 3 11.94 -8.25 -8.19
N GLN A 4 11.72 -8.83 -9.37
CA GLN A 4 10.59 -8.50 -10.23
C GLN A 4 9.24 -8.84 -9.56
N GLU A 5 9.11 -10.02 -8.96
CA GLU A 5 7.88 -10.40 -8.25
C GLU A 5 7.60 -9.47 -7.06
N ALA A 6 8.64 -9.01 -6.37
CA ALA A 6 8.52 -8.03 -5.28
C ALA A 6 8.08 -6.66 -5.75
N ASP A 7 8.62 -6.19 -6.88
CA ASP A 7 8.22 -4.92 -7.48
C ASP A 7 6.76 -4.95 -7.97
N GLU A 8 6.37 -6.01 -8.66
CA GLU A 8 4.99 -6.21 -9.14
C GLU A 8 4.01 -6.28 -7.97
N PHE A 9 4.35 -7.06 -6.92
CA PHE A 9 3.53 -7.17 -5.71
C PHE A 9 3.36 -5.83 -5.01
N THR A 10 4.44 -5.11 -4.75
CA THR A 10 4.39 -3.83 -4.02
C THR A 10 3.70 -2.73 -4.82
N THR A 11 3.83 -2.76 -6.15
CA THR A 11 3.09 -1.87 -7.06
C THR A 11 1.59 -2.11 -6.94
N ALA A 12 1.13 -3.34 -7.17
CA ALA A 12 -0.29 -3.69 -7.07
C ALA A 12 -0.87 -3.41 -5.68
N LEU A 13 -0.12 -3.70 -4.62
CA LEU A 13 -0.52 -3.42 -3.24
C LEU A 13 -0.70 -1.90 -3.00
N SER A 14 0.24 -1.09 -3.46
CA SER A 14 0.21 0.37 -3.27
C SER A 14 -0.99 1.01 -3.97
N GLU A 15 -1.26 0.63 -5.22
CA GLU A 15 -2.42 1.10 -5.99
C GLU A 15 -3.73 0.71 -5.30
N ARG A 16 -3.84 -0.55 -4.88
CA ARG A 16 -5.05 -1.05 -4.23
C ARG A 16 -5.31 -0.37 -2.89
N TYR A 17 -4.26 -0.14 -2.10
CA TYR A 17 -4.38 0.52 -0.81
C TYR A 17 -4.81 1.98 -0.93
N VAL A 18 -4.38 2.70 -1.98
CA VAL A 18 -4.90 4.04 -2.31
C VAL A 18 -6.41 4.01 -2.58
N GLU A 19 -6.89 3.05 -3.37
CA GLU A 19 -8.33 2.89 -3.61
C GLU A 19 -9.10 2.61 -2.32
N ILE A 20 -8.59 1.70 -1.49
CA ILE A 20 -9.20 1.35 -0.21
C ILE A 20 -9.31 2.57 0.69
N GLN A 21 -8.23 3.36 0.81
CA GLN A 21 -8.24 4.62 1.57
C GLN A 21 -9.30 5.60 1.05
N LYS A 22 -9.42 5.73 -0.28
CA LYS A 22 -10.39 6.65 -0.91
C LYS A 22 -11.85 6.24 -0.66
N TYR A 23 -12.15 4.93 -0.74
CA TYR A 23 -13.54 4.45 -0.68
C TYR A 23 -13.97 3.95 0.71
N SER A 24 -13.04 3.74 1.64
CA SER A 24 -13.32 3.16 2.96
C SER A 24 -13.22 4.17 4.09
N SER A 25 -13.32 5.48 3.79
CA SER A 25 -13.23 6.56 4.79
C SER A 25 -14.23 6.45 5.95
N HIS A 26 -15.32 5.70 5.77
CA HIS A 26 -16.34 5.44 6.79
C HIS A 26 -16.25 4.04 7.40
N ASN A 27 -15.32 3.20 6.93
CA ASN A 27 -15.12 1.83 7.41
C ASN A 27 -13.73 1.69 8.05
N ASN A 28 -13.66 2.13 9.31
CA ASN A 28 -12.43 2.13 10.09
C ASN A 28 -11.91 0.72 10.37
N GLU A 29 -12.78 -0.28 10.49
CA GLU A 29 -12.38 -1.67 10.72
C GLU A 29 -11.62 -2.24 9.52
N LEU A 30 -12.11 -1.96 8.30
CA LEU A 30 -11.43 -2.32 7.06
C LEU A 30 -10.07 -1.63 6.97
N LEU A 31 -9.99 -0.32 7.24
CA LEU A 31 -8.73 0.41 7.20
C LEU A 31 -7.72 -0.12 8.23
N ASN A 32 -8.16 -0.41 9.45
CA ASN A 32 -7.31 -0.97 10.49
C ASN A 32 -6.76 -2.34 10.09
N THR A 33 -7.60 -3.21 9.51
CA THR A 33 -7.18 -4.54 9.04
C THR A 33 -6.09 -4.45 7.96
N TRP A 34 -6.23 -3.49 7.03
CA TRP A 34 -5.21 -3.25 6.01
C TRP A 34 -3.92 -2.67 6.60
N ASN A 35 -4.03 -1.73 7.54
CA ASN A 35 -2.87 -1.19 8.25
C ASN A 35 -2.09 -2.29 8.95
N ASP A 36 -2.77 -3.14 9.73
CA ASP A 36 -2.15 -4.26 10.44
C ASP A 36 -1.45 -5.22 9.46
N SER A 37 -2.10 -5.53 8.34
CA SER A 37 -1.50 -6.35 7.28
C SER A 37 -0.22 -5.73 6.73
N ILE A 38 -0.22 -4.43 6.46
CA ILE A 38 0.97 -3.68 5.99
C ILE A 38 2.08 -3.69 7.06
N TYR A 39 1.73 -3.55 8.34
CA TYR A 39 2.71 -3.58 9.42
C TYR A 39 3.42 -4.93 9.57
N THR A 40 2.77 -6.03 9.15
CA THR A 40 3.35 -7.37 9.18
C THR A 40 4.21 -7.73 7.96
N LEU A 41 4.31 -6.84 6.96
CA LEU A 41 5.14 -7.09 5.78
C LEU A 41 6.63 -7.22 6.15
N PRO A 42 7.38 -8.07 5.42
CA PRO A 42 8.84 -8.07 5.50
C PRO A 42 9.43 -6.66 5.29
N PRO A 43 10.51 -6.28 6.00
CA PRO A 43 11.02 -4.91 5.97
C PRO A 43 11.34 -4.35 4.58
N ASP A 44 11.90 -5.18 3.70
CA ASP A 44 12.23 -4.87 2.31
C ASP A 44 10.97 -4.61 1.47
N ILE A 45 9.95 -5.45 1.61
CA ILE A 45 8.66 -5.29 0.94
C ILE A 45 7.91 -4.06 1.47
N LYS A 46 7.96 -3.84 2.79
CA LYS A 46 7.32 -2.70 3.44
C LYS A 46 7.91 -1.38 2.96
N HIS A 47 9.24 -1.28 2.91
CA HIS A 47 9.93 -0.09 2.43
C HIS A 47 9.51 0.26 0.99
N ASN A 48 9.56 -0.72 0.08
CA ASN A 48 9.17 -0.52 -1.32
C ASN A 48 7.69 -0.13 -1.47
N PHE A 49 6.80 -0.73 -0.68
CA PHE A 49 5.40 -0.33 -0.62
C PHE A 49 5.24 1.13 -0.18
N GLU A 50 5.89 1.54 0.91
CA GLU A 50 5.79 2.90 1.46
C GLU A 50 6.29 3.95 0.45
N GLU A 51 7.38 3.68 -0.26
CA GLU A 51 7.88 4.57 -1.32
C GLU A 51 6.86 4.75 -2.46
N LYS A 52 6.32 3.65 -2.99
CA LYS A 52 5.33 3.67 -4.08
C LYS A 52 4.02 4.34 -3.65
N TYR A 53 3.52 4.01 -2.46
CA TYR A 53 2.32 4.62 -1.89
C TYR A 53 2.47 6.13 -1.68
N ASN A 54 3.59 6.57 -1.10
CA ASN A 54 3.87 7.99 -0.90
C ASN A 54 3.97 8.75 -2.23
N ARG A 55 4.46 8.10 -3.28
CA ARG A 55 4.47 8.69 -4.63
C ARG A 55 3.05 8.84 -5.19
N LEU A 56 2.25 7.79 -5.15
CA LEU A 56 0.87 7.79 -5.69
C LEU A 56 -0.02 8.84 -4.99
N THR A 57 0.12 8.99 -3.67
CA THR A 57 -0.66 9.98 -2.89
C THR A 57 -0.26 11.42 -3.19
N ARG A 58 1.03 11.69 -3.47
CA ARG A 58 1.51 13.01 -3.92
C ARG A 58 1.01 13.36 -5.31
N GLU A 59 1.08 12.42 -6.25
CA GLU A 59 0.58 12.60 -7.63
C GLU A 59 -0.94 12.83 -7.66
N SER A 60 -1.69 12.19 -6.76
CA SER A 60 -3.15 12.36 -6.65
C SER A 60 -3.58 13.69 -6.02
N SER A 61 -2.65 14.46 -5.45
CA SER A 61 -2.93 15.73 -4.75
C SER A 61 -2.51 16.98 -5.54
N SER A 62 -1.96 16.80 -6.75
CA SER A 62 -1.53 17.86 -7.67
C SER A 62 -2.56 18.09 -8.78
#